data_AF-A0A087UAX4-F1
#
_entry.id   AF-A0A087UAX4-F1
#
_cell.length_a   1.000
_cell.length_b   1.000
_cell.length_c   1.000
_cell.angle_alpha   90.00
_cell.angle_beta   90.00
_cell.angle_gamma   90.00
#
_symmetry.space_group_name_H-M   'P 1'
#
loop_
_entity.id
_entity.type
_entity.pdbx_description
1 polymer ?
#
loop_
_entity_poly.entity_id
_entity_poly.type
_entity_poly.pdbx_seq_one_letter_code
_entity_poly.pdbx_strand_id
1 'polypeptide(L)'
;MNYFAHSLMYTYYAMRAMRIKMPRFVAIIITTSQILQMVAGCFVSYFGYLTRRNGEFCQLPDNIANYALLMYFSYFVLFARFFYNTYITPPS
;
A
#
# COMPACT_ATOMS: atom_id res chain seq x y z
N MET A 1 -9.81 -4.40 -0.64
CA MET A 1 -8.51 -4.30 0.05
C MET A 1 -8.20 -2.87 0.50
N ASN A 2 -8.30 -1.87 -0.37
CA ASN A 2 -8.10 -0.44 -0.03
C ASN A 2 -9.03 0.09 1.06
N TYR A 3 -10.35 -0.16 0.95
CA TYR A 3 -11.35 0.37 1.89
C TYR A 3 -11.09 0.01 3.36
N PHE A 4 -10.54 -1.17 3.63
CA PHE A 4 -10.23 -1.61 5.00
C PHE A 4 -8.99 -0.92 5.58
N ALA A 5 -7.92 -0.78 4.78
CA ALA A 5 -6.76 -0.02 5.22
C ALA A 5 -7.08 1.46 5.40
N HIS A 6 -7.96 1.99 4.54
CA HIS A 6 -8.37 3.40 4.58
C HIS A 6 -9.32 3.70 5.73
N SER A 7 -10.23 2.78 6.08
CA SER A 7 -11.07 2.95 7.27
C SER A 7 -10.23 3.00 8.54
N LEU A 8 -9.25 2.11 8.70
CA LEU A 8 -8.30 2.13 9.83
C LEU A 8 -7.51 3.43 9.90
N MET A 9 -7.03 3.93 8.75
CA MET A 9 -6.31 5.21 8.67
C MET A 9 -7.18 6.40 9.07
N TYR A 10 -8.41 6.50 8.56
CA TYR A 10 -9.31 7.59 8.91
C TYR A 10 -9.76 7.52 10.36
N THR A 11 -10.01 6.33 10.91
CA THR A 11 -10.30 6.15 12.33
C THR A 11 -9.14 6.63 13.19
N TYR A 12 -7.88 6.35 12.79
CA TYR A 12 -6.69 6.89 13.46
C TYR A 12 -6.62 8.42 13.42
N TYR A 13 -6.85 9.03 12.26
CA TYR A 13 -6.86 10.49 12.15
C TYR A 13 -8.00 11.15 12.92
N ALA A 14 -9.18 10.53 12.97
CA ALA A 14 -10.30 11.00 13.77
C ALA A 14 -9.95 10.99 15.27
N MET A 15 -9.33 9.92 15.77
CA MET A 15 -8.88 9.84 17.16
C MET A 15 -7.77 10.87 17.47
N ARG A 16 -6.88 11.13 16.52
CA ARG A 16 -5.87 12.21 16.61
C ARG A 16 -6.51 13.60 16.64
N ALA A 17 -7.56 13.83 15.87
CA ALA A 17 -8.32 15.09 15.87
C ALA A 17 -9.01 15.34 17.22
N MET A 18 -9.45 14.27 17.89
CA MET A 18 -9.97 14.31 19.27
C MET A 18 -8.89 14.49 20.34
N ARG A 19 -7.62 14.75 19.96
CA ARG A 19 -6.46 14.91 20.86
C ARG A 19 -6.17 13.70 21.77
N ILE A 20 -6.66 12.52 21.41
CA ILE A 20 -6.34 11.28 22.12
C ILE A 20 -4.88 10.92 21.79
N LYS A 21 -4.05 10.75 22.83
CA LYS A 21 -2.66 10.31 22.68
C LYS A 21 -2.64 8.84 22.26
N MET A 22 -2.58 8.61 20.96
CA MET A 22 -2.50 7.26 20.38
C MET A 22 -1.05 6.76 20.38
N PRO A 23 -0.78 5.52 20.81
CA PRO A 23 0.57 4.96 20.81
C PRO A 23 1.13 4.82 19.38
N ARG A 24 2.45 5.05 19.23
CA ARG A 24 3.16 4.96 17.93
C ARG A 24 2.94 3.62 17.22
N PHE A 25 2.70 2.55 17.97
CA PHE A 25 2.44 1.21 17.45
C PHE A 25 1.21 1.14 16.53
N VAL A 26 0.16 1.93 16.80
CA VAL A 26 -1.05 1.96 15.96
C VAL A 26 -0.75 2.58 14.59
N ALA A 27 0.07 3.64 14.55
CA ALA A 27 0.50 4.24 13.29
C ALA A 27 1.38 3.27 12.47
N ILE A 28 2.21 2.46 13.15
CA ILE A 28 3.03 1.41 12.53
C ILE A 28 2.13 0.35 11.88
N ILE A 29 1.12 -0.14 12.59
CA ILE A 29 0.20 -1.16 12.06
C ILE A 29 -0.53 -0.63 10.81
N ILE A 30 -0.99 0.62 10.84
CA ILE A 30 -1.72 1.21 9.71
C ILE A 30 -0.80 1.37 8.49
N THR A 31 0.39 1.93 8.67
CA THR A 31 1.35 2.08 7.56
C THR A 31 1.83 0.73 7.03
N THR A 32 2.05 -0.26 7.90
CA THR A 32 2.41 -1.63 7.49
C THR A 32 1.30 -2.30 6.69
N SER A 33 0.03 -2.15 7.13
CA SER A 33 -1.12 -2.69 6.39
C SER A 33 -1.30 -2.03 5.02
N GLN A 34 -1.06 -0.71 4.91
CA GLN A 34 -1.05 -0.01 3.61
C GLN A 34 0.07 -0.50 2.68
N ILE A 35 1.27 -0.76 3.20
CA ILE A 35 2.39 -1.33 2.42
C ILE A 35 2.03 -2.72 1.90
N LEU A 36 1.54 -3.62 2.78
CA LEU A 36 1.13 -4.97 2.39
C LEU A 36 0.05 -4.94 1.30
N GLN A 37 -0.85 -3.98 1.38
CA GLN A 37 -1.90 -3.81 0.39
C GLN A 37 -1.37 -3.35 -0.98
N MET A 38 -0.32 -2.51 -1.03
CA MET A 38 0.35 -2.15 -2.28
C MET A 38 1.12 -3.33 -2.88
N VAL A 39 1.75 -4.16 -2.04
CA VAL A 39 2.42 -5.40 -2.49
C VAL A 39 1.41 -6.39 -3.08
N ALA A 40 0.27 -6.59 -2.42
CA ALA A 40 -0.80 -7.43 -2.94
C ALA A 40 -1.36 -6.87 -4.28
N GLY A 41 -1.48 -5.55 -4.41
CA GLY A 41 -1.86 -4.89 -5.66
C GLY A 41 -0.88 -5.17 -6.80
N CYS A 42 0.43 -5.00 -6.55
CA CYS A 42 1.49 -5.38 -7.48
C CYS A 42 1.40 -6.85 -7.90
N PHE A 43 1.22 -7.76 -6.92
CA PHE A 43 1.17 -9.20 -7.18
C PHE A 43 0.00 -9.56 -8.08
N VAL A 44 -1.20 -9.04 -7.80
CA VAL A 44 -2.39 -9.28 -8.63
C VAL A 44 -2.24 -8.67 -10.03
N SER A 45 -1.67 -7.46 -10.15
CA SER A 45 -1.39 -6.84 -11.45
C SER A 45 -0.38 -7.66 -12.27
N TYR A 46 0.68 -8.17 -11.63
CA TYR A 46 1.68 -9.02 -12.29
C TYR A 46 1.09 -10.38 -12.70
N PHE A 47 0.29 -10.99 -11.82
CA PHE A 47 -0.39 -12.25 -12.12
C PHE A 47 -1.39 -12.10 -13.28
N GLY A 48 -2.15 -11.00 -13.32
CA GLY A 48 -3.03 -10.68 -14.45
C GLY A 48 -2.27 -10.50 -15.77
N TYR A 49 -1.11 -9.85 -15.73
CA TYR A 49 -0.22 -9.72 -16.89
C TYR A 49 0.30 -11.09 -17.38
N LEU A 50 0.71 -11.98 -16.46
CA LEU A 50 1.19 -13.31 -16.79
C LEU A 50 0.10 -14.20 -17.39
N THR A 51 -1.10 -14.20 -16.80
CA THR A 51 -2.27 -14.94 -17.30
C THR A 51 -2.67 -14.49 -18.69
N ARG A 52 -2.62 -13.17 -18.97
CA ARG A 52 -2.87 -12.62 -20.30
C ARG A 52 -1.83 -13.07 -21.31
N ARG A 53 -0.54 -13.07 -20.94
CA ARG A 53 0.56 -13.58 -21.77
C ARG A 53 0.43 -15.08 -22.07
N ASN A 54 -0.17 -15.85 -21.19
CA ASN A 54 -0.45 -17.28 -21.38
C ASN A 54 -1.65 -17.57 -22.30
N GLY A 55 -2.32 -16.54 -22.85
CA GLY A 55 -3.38 -16.69 -23.85
C GLY A 55 -4.81 -16.79 -23.29
N GLU A 56 -4.98 -16.68 -21.98
CA GLU A 56 -6.29 -16.64 -21.33
C GLU A 56 -7.01 -15.31 -21.60
N PHE A 57 -8.35 -15.34 -21.66
CA PHE A 57 -9.16 -14.15 -21.90
C PHE A 57 -9.12 -13.23 -20.67
N CYS A 58 -8.36 -12.14 -20.76
CA CYS A 58 -8.31 -11.10 -19.75
C CYS A 58 -8.65 -9.75 -20.41
N GLN A 59 -9.64 -9.03 -19.91
CA GLN A 59 -10.00 -7.69 -20.40
C GLN A 59 -8.96 -6.62 -20.05
N LEU A 60 -7.90 -6.97 -19.31
CA LEU A 60 -6.86 -6.04 -18.89
C LEU A 60 -5.88 -5.78 -20.04
N PRO A 61 -5.83 -4.56 -20.60
CA PRO A 61 -4.85 -4.23 -21.64
C PRO A 61 -3.44 -4.24 -21.05
N ASP A 62 -2.45 -4.77 -21.78
CA ASP A 62 -1.06 -4.88 -21.32
C ASP A 62 -0.47 -3.53 -20.87
N ASN A 63 -0.85 -2.46 -21.56
CA ASN A 63 -0.45 -1.09 -21.26
C ASN A 63 -0.92 -0.69 -19.85
N ILE A 64 -2.19 -0.96 -19.52
CA ILE A 64 -2.80 -0.63 -18.23
C ILE A 64 -2.17 -1.49 -17.12
N ALA A 65 -1.88 -2.76 -17.39
CA ALA A 65 -1.20 -3.64 -16.45
C ALA A 65 0.20 -3.11 -16.08
N ASN A 66 0.97 -2.67 -17.08
CA ASN A 66 2.29 -2.06 -16.86
C ASN A 66 2.21 -0.74 -16.07
N TYR A 67 1.27 0.16 -16.41
CA TYR A 67 1.08 1.39 -15.65
C TYR A 67 0.63 1.13 -14.20
N ALA A 68 -0.25 0.16 -13.98
CA ALA A 68 -0.69 -0.24 -12.65
C ALA A 68 0.48 -0.79 -11.82
N LEU A 69 1.30 -1.66 -12.41
CA LEU A 69 2.47 -2.23 -11.76
C LEU A 69 3.50 -1.15 -11.40
N LEU A 70 3.76 -0.21 -12.30
CA LEU A 70 4.64 0.93 -12.06
C LEU A 70 4.12 1.85 -10.95
N MET A 71 2.82 2.15 -10.95
CA MET A 71 2.17 2.94 -9.91
C MET A 71 2.28 2.25 -8.55
N TYR A 72 1.86 0.98 -8.44
CA TYR A 72 1.91 0.23 -7.18
C TYR A 72 3.34 0.07 -6.65
N PHE A 73 4.32 -0.16 -7.53
CA PHE A 73 5.73 -0.24 -7.16
C PHE A 73 6.26 1.10 -6.64
N SER A 74 5.92 2.21 -7.29
CA SER A 74 6.33 3.54 -6.85
C SER A 74 5.82 3.87 -5.44
N TYR A 75 4.57 3.50 -5.13
CA TYR A 75 4.01 3.68 -3.80
C TYR A 75 4.64 2.75 -2.77
N PHE A 76 4.91 1.50 -3.13
CA PHE A 76 5.65 0.60 -2.25
C PHE A 76 7.00 1.20 -1.81
N VAL A 77 7.79 1.72 -2.75
CA VAL A 77 9.07 2.39 -2.44
C VAL A 77 8.88 3.61 -1.55
N LEU A 78 7.89 4.45 -1.85
CA LEU A 78 7.60 5.65 -1.06
C LEU A 78 7.25 5.30 0.39
N PHE A 79 6.36 4.33 0.60
CA PHE A 79 5.96 3.91 1.94
C PHE A 79 7.08 3.15 2.67
N ALA A 80 7.89 2.35 1.96
CA ALA A 80 9.07 1.72 2.55
C ALA A 80 10.08 2.77 3.04
N ARG A 81 10.32 3.82 2.25
CA ARG A 81 11.18 4.95 2.64
C ARG A 81 10.59 5.74 3.82
N PHE A 82 9.28 5.98 3.82
CA PHE A 82 8.59 6.61 4.95
C PHE A 82 8.73 5.79 6.24
N PHE A 83 8.55 4.46 6.14
CA PHE A 83 8.70 3.54 7.26
C PHE A 83 10.12 3.55 7.82
N TYR A 84 11.12 3.48 6.93
CA TYR A 84 12.53 3.53 7.31
C TYR A 84 12.89 4.85 8.03
N ASN A 85 12.48 5.99 7.47
CA ASN A 85 12.77 7.30 8.07
C ASN A 85 12.02 7.54 9.40
N THR A 86 10.80 7.02 9.53
CA THR A 86 9.96 7.30 10.71
C THR A 86 10.21 6.34 11.87
N TYR A 87 10.57 5.09 11.57
CA TYR A 87 10.63 4.02 12.58
C TYR A 87 12.02 3.40 12.78
N ILE A 88 12.87 3.39 11.75
CA ILE A 88 14.19 2.74 11.82
C ILE A 88 15.30 3.77 12.05
N THR A 89 15.17 4.97 11.50
CA THR A 89 16.19 6.01 11.65
C THR A 89 16.13 6.58 13.08
N PRO A 90 17.25 6.56 13.85
CA PRO A 90 17.27 7.16 15.18
C PRO A 90 17.00 8.67 15.08
N PRO A 91 16.31 9.27 16.07
CA PRO A 91 16.11 10.70 16.09
C PRO A 91 17.46 11.40 16.19
N SER A 92 17.79 12.22 15.19
CA SER A 92 18.88 13.20 15.24
C SER A 92 18.47 14.39 16.11
#